data_AF-A0AA43IL68-F1
#
_entry.id   AF-A0AA43IL68-F1
#
_cell.length_a   1.000
_cell.length_b   1.000
_cell.length_c   1.000
_cell.angle_alpha   90.00
_cell.angle_beta   90.00
_cell.angle_gamma   90.00
#
_symmetry.space_group_name_H-M   'P 1'
#
loop_
_entity.id
_entity.type
_entity.pdbx_description
1 polymer ?
#
loop_
_entity_poly.entity_id
_entity_poly.type
_entity_poly.pdbx_seq_one_letter_code
_entity_poly.pdbx_strand_id
1 'polypeptide(L)'
;MKYTCLVLVLFFLQDDVPFKPLDEFEIKLNFEFKDRPRVSPNRVYTDRTAGENERSQGTGPLPYLYLNLRVLKQKPEEVRIRISINGNKTVLNKKFDANTVLKLDLGFTDDIKDRVGPYEYNIFFLTKDKDSVSKVIVYFDEDGTYFVNGQLRGKL
;
A
#
# COMPACT_ATOMS: atom_id res chain seq x y z
N MET A 1 -42.91 37.94 10.50
CA MET A 1 -42.67 36.75 9.65
C MET A 1 -41.15 36.60 9.57
N LYS A 2 -40.48 35.89 10.49
CA LYS A 2 -40.30 34.43 10.59
C LYS A 2 -39.95 33.75 9.26
N TYR A 3 -38.74 33.18 9.27
CA TYR A 3 -38.10 32.20 8.38
C TYR A 3 -37.18 32.71 7.28
N THR A 4 -36.14 31.89 7.03
CA THR A 4 -35.09 31.94 5.99
C THR A 4 -33.89 32.80 6.40
N CYS A 5 -32.66 32.31 6.57
CA CYS A 5 -31.99 31.23 5.86
C CYS A 5 -30.91 30.60 6.75
N LEU A 6 -31.18 29.42 7.32
CA LEU A 6 -30.19 28.54 7.95
C LEU A 6 -29.79 27.48 6.91
N VAL A 7 -29.07 27.87 5.87
CA VAL A 7 -28.54 26.92 4.86
C VAL A 7 -27.16 27.39 4.42
N LEU A 8 -26.13 27.17 5.26
CA LEU A 8 -24.73 27.23 4.79
C LEU A 8 -23.72 26.55 5.74
N VAL A 9 -24.07 25.40 6.35
CA VAL A 9 -23.10 24.61 7.15
C VAL A 9 -23.13 23.14 6.71
N LEU A 10 -23.05 22.91 5.40
CA LEU A 10 -22.97 21.55 4.83
C LEU A 10 -21.74 21.31 3.96
N PHE A 11 -20.82 22.28 3.86
CA PHE A 11 -19.61 22.15 3.02
C PHE A 11 -18.34 21.68 3.77
N PHE A 12 -18.42 21.33 5.06
CA PHE A 12 -17.24 20.89 5.83
C PHE A 12 -17.13 19.38 6.08
N LEU A 13 -18.03 18.55 5.54
CA LEU A 13 -17.85 17.10 5.53
C LEU A 13 -17.03 16.68 4.29
N GLN A 14 -15.83 17.22 4.14
CA GLN A 14 -14.78 16.45 3.49
C GLN A 14 -14.25 15.49 4.55
N ASP A 15 -14.75 14.25 4.55
CA ASP A 15 -14.18 13.15 5.32
C ASP A 15 -12.78 12.84 4.77
N ASP A 16 -11.80 13.69 5.08
CA ASP A 16 -10.40 13.32 4.90
C ASP A 16 -10.06 12.34 6.02
N VAL A 17 -10.06 11.04 5.66
CA VAL A 17 -9.77 9.96 6.58
C VAL A 17 -8.44 10.25 7.28
N PRO A 18 -8.42 10.36 8.62
CA PRO A 18 -7.23 10.80 9.34
C PRO A 18 -6.12 9.77 9.25
N PHE A 19 -4.87 10.24 9.28
CA PHE A 19 -3.72 9.35 9.38
C PHE A 19 -3.71 8.64 10.74
N LYS A 20 -3.44 7.33 10.72
CA LYS A 20 -3.20 6.60 11.96
C LYS A 20 -1.93 7.13 12.64
N PRO A 21 -1.93 7.37 13.96
CA PRO A 21 -0.74 7.82 14.68
C PRO A 21 0.41 6.79 14.59
N LEU A 22 1.65 7.27 14.54
CA LEU A 22 2.84 6.44 14.35
C LEU A 22 3.18 5.53 15.54
N ASP A 23 2.62 5.79 16.71
CA ASP A 23 2.76 4.94 17.90
C ASP A 23 1.72 3.81 17.96
N GLU A 24 0.71 3.82 17.07
CA GLU A 24 -0.33 2.78 17.01
C GLU A 24 0.02 1.63 16.04
N PHE A 25 1.08 1.79 15.24
CA PHE A 25 1.50 0.78 14.28
C PHE A 25 3.01 0.80 14.04
N GLU A 26 3.54 -0.31 13.56
CA GLU A 26 4.94 -0.47 13.18
C GLU A 26 5.01 -0.96 11.74
N ILE A 27 5.79 -0.28 10.90
CA ILE A 27 6.09 -0.71 9.53
C ILE A 27 7.57 -1.08 9.46
N LYS A 28 7.85 -2.28 8.94
CA LYS A 28 9.19 -2.75 8.62
C LYS A 28 9.24 -3.22 7.19
N LEU A 29 10.27 -2.77 6.48
CA LEU A 29 10.63 -3.29 5.16
C LEU A 29 11.64 -4.42 5.33
N ASN A 30 11.34 -5.57 4.75
CA ASN A 30 12.23 -6.71 4.72
C ASN A 30 12.61 -7.01 3.27
N PHE A 31 13.90 -7.25 3.06
CA PHE A 31 14.45 -7.66 1.78
C PHE A 31 14.72 -9.16 1.79
N GLU A 32 14.31 -9.85 0.74
CA GLU A 32 14.74 -11.20 0.44
C GLU A 32 15.26 -11.23 -0.99
N PHE A 33 16.31 -12.00 -1.25
CA PHE A 33 16.85 -12.19 -2.58
C PHE A 33 16.06 -13.32 -3.27
N LYS A 34 15.41 -13.00 -4.40
CA LYS A 34 14.59 -13.96 -5.17
C LYS A 34 14.97 -13.94 -6.64
N ASP A 35 14.94 -15.11 -7.27
CA ASP A 35 15.02 -15.20 -8.72
C ASP A 35 13.71 -14.76 -9.37
N ARG A 36 13.79 -14.06 -10.51
CA ARG A 36 12.60 -13.80 -11.33
C ARG A 36 12.07 -15.12 -11.90
N PRO A 37 10.76 -15.36 -11.89
CA PRO A 37 10.19 -16.55 -12.49
C PRO A 37 10.51 -16.55 -13.99
N ARG A 38 11.19 -17.61 -14.45
CA ARG A 38 11.53 -17.76 -15.87
C ARG A 38 10.25 -17.91 -16.69
N VAL A 39 10.20 -17.23 -17.83
CA VAL A 39 9.12 -17.40 -18.80
C VAL A 39 9.23 -18.79 -19.41
N SER A 40 8.10 -19.51 -19.51
CA SER A 40 8.11 -20.82 -20.16
C SER A 40 8.56 -20.67 -21.62
N PRO A 41 9.57 -21.43 -22.08
CA PRO A 41 10.06 -21.34 -23.46
C PRO A 41 9.00 -21.71 -24.51
N ASN A 42 7.91 -22.36 -24.10
CA ASN A 42 6.84 -22.82 -24.98
C ASN A 42 5.60 -21.89 -25.00
N ARG A 43 5.65 -20.71 -24.37
CA ARG A 43 4.58 -19.70 -24.47
C ARG A 43 5.08 -18.45 -25.18
N VAL A 44 4.45 -18.14 -26.32
CA VAL A 44 4.59 -16.84 -26.97
C VAL A 44 3.60 -15.88 -26.32
N TYR A 45 4.12 -14.87 -25.64
CA TYR A 45 3.33 -13.77 -25.08
C TYR A 45 3.32 -12.62 -26.09
N THR A 46 2.20 -12.42 -26.79
CA THR A 46 2.04 -11.37 -27.81
C THR A 46 1.78 -9.99 -27.21
N ASP A 47 1.53 -9.92 -25.91
CA ASP A 47 1.16 -8.75 -25.13
C ASP A 47 2.34 -8.14 -24.35
N ARG A 48 3.52 -8.76 -24.38
CA ARG A 48 4.70 -8.30 -23.64
C ARG A 48 5.55 -7.33 -24.45
N THR A 49 6.06 -6.33 -23.76
CA THR A 49 7.04 -5.38 -24.28
C THR A 49 8.45 -5.98 -24.30
N ALA A 50 9.33 -5.42 -25.13
CA ALA A 50 10.73 -5.85 -25.22
C ALA A 50 11.45 -5.79 -23.85
N GLY A 51 11.20 -4.75 -23.05
CA GLY A 51 11.79 -4.60 -21.71
C GLY A 51 11.30 -5.64 -20.70
N GLU A 52 10.04 -6.09 -20.78
CA GLU A 52 9.54 -7.18 -19.92
C GLU A 52 10.19 -8.52 -20.26
N ASN A 53 10.47 -8.77 -21.54
CA ASN A 53 11.15 -9.97 -21.99
C ASN A 53 12.61 -9.98 -21.51
N GLU A 54 13.35 -8.89 -21.68
CA GLU A 54 14.75 -8.78 -21.20
C GLU A 54 14.86 -8.97 -19.68
N ARG A 55 13.99 -8.31 -18.90
CA ARG A 55 13.97 -8.45 -17.43
C ARG A 55 13.70 -9.88 -16.98
N SER A 56 12.87 -10.61 -17.70
CA SER A 56 12.56 -12.01 -17.40
C SER A 56 13.69 -13.00 -17.76
N GLN A 57 14.66 -12.56 -18.56
CA GLN A 57 15.88 -13.29 -18.92
C GLN A 57 17.07 -12.93 -18.02
N GLY A 58 16.90 -11.96 -17.10
CA GLY A 58 17.90 -11.60 -16.11
C GLY A 58 18.35 -12.83 -15.31
N THR A 59 19.67 -12.99 -15.19
CA THR A 59 20.26 -14.14 -14.49
C THR A 59 20.70 -13.72 -13.09
N GLY A 60 20.10 -14.34 -12.07
CA GLY A 60 20.50 -14.19 -10.67
C GLY A 60 19.44 -13.59 -9.76
N PRO A 61 19.67 -13.66 -8.45
CA PRO A 61 18.70 -13.23 -7.47
C PRO A 61 18.65 -11.70 -7.38
N LEU A 62 17.44 -11.15 -7.43
CA LEU A 62 17.18 -9.72 -7.30
C LEU A 62 16.56 -9.40 -5.93
N PRO A 63 16.82 -8.19 -5.41
CA PRO A 63 16.20 -7.72 -4.17
C PRO A 63 14.68 -7.65 -4.33
N TYR A 64 13.99 -8.37 -3.45
CA TYR A 64 12.54 -8.47 -3.37
C TYR A 64 12.05 -7.91 -2.05
N LEU A 65 11.05 -7.04 -2.11
CA LEU A 65 10.62 -6.23 -0.98
C LEU A 65 9.32 -6.76 -0.38
N TYR A 66 9.31 -6.89 0.93
CA TYR A 66 8.10 -7.13 1.71
C TYR A 66 7.88 -6.02 2.72
N LEU A 67 6.62 -5.64 2.88
CA LEU A 67 6.19 -4.73 3.91
C LEU A 67 5.50 -5.51 5.02
N ASN A 68 6.04 -5.44 6.23
CA ASN A 68 5.42 -5.97 7.42
C ASN A 68 4.79 -4.83 8.20
N LEU A 69 3.46 -4.79 8.20
CA LEU A 69 2.68 -3.90 9.05
C LEU A 69 2.25 -4.66 10.30
N ARG A 70 2.72 -4.23 11.46
CA ARG A 70 2.23 -4.69 12.76
C ARG A 70 1.33 -3.63 13.36
N VAL A 71 0.11 -4.02 13.72
CA VAL A 71 -0.82 -3.12 14.42
C VAL A 71 -0.60 -3.25 15.92
N LEU A 72 -0.13 -2.18 16.56
CA LEU A 72 0.20 -2.17 18.00
C LEU A 72 -1.05 -1.84 18.84
N LYS A 73 -1.86 -0.88 18.36
CA LYS A 73 -3.10 -0.47 19.01
C LYS A 73 -4.24 -0.50 18.00
N GLN A 74 -5.31 -1.21 18.36
CA GLN A 74 -6.55 -1.29 17.60
C GLN A 74 -7.61 -0.46 18.32
N LYS A 75 -8.23 0.48 17.62
CA LYS A 75 -9.39 1.20 18.16
C LYS A 75 -10.60 0.26 18.15
N PRO A 76 -11.55 0.37 19.10
CA PRO A 76 -12.72 -0.51 19.16
C PRO A 76 -13.55 -0.53 17.88
N GLU A 77 -13.52 0.59 17.14
CA GLU A 77 -14.25 0.80 15.90
C GLU A 77 -13.56 0.17 14.69
N GLU A 78 -12.25 -0.13 14.78
CA GLU A 78 -11.47 -0.69 13.67
C GLU A 78 -11.63 -2.22 13.64
N VAL A 79 -12.28 -2.74 12.61
CA VAL A 79 -12.59 -4.18 12.47
C VAL A 79 -11.87 -4.81 11.28
N ARG A 80 -11.61 -4.04 10.22
CA ARG A 80 -11.04 -4.54 8.97
C ARG A 80 -9.88 -3.69 8.50
N ILE A 81 -8.96 -4.30 7.79
CA ILE A 81 -7.91 -3.60 7.03
C ILE A 81 -8.17 -3.84 5.56
N ARG A 82 -8.15 -2.74 4.79
CA ARG A 82 -8.17 -2.75 3.33
C ARG A 82 -6.90 -2.10 2.82
N ILE A 83 -6.15 -2.80 2.00
CA ILE A 83 -4.97 -2.24 1.31
C ILE A 83 -5.33 -2.02 -0.15
N SER A 84 -5.17 -0.79 -0.63
CA SER A 84 -5.22 -0.47 -2.05
C SER A 84 -3.88 0.02 -2.56
N ILE A 85 -3.58 -0.33 -3.81
CA ILE A 85 -2.37 0.08 -4.51
C ILE A 85 -2.69 1.17 -5.53
N ASN A 86 -1.81 2.17 -5.64
CA ASN A 86 -1.89 3.32 -6.54
C ASN A 86 -3.30 3.94 -6.55
N GLY A 87 -3.92 4.08 -5.37
CA GLY A 87 -5.27 4.60 -5.16
C GLY A 87 -6.45 3.75 -5.66
N ASN A 88 -6.24 2.83 -6.61
CA ASN A 88 -7.31 2.31 -7.45
C ASN A 88 -7.65 0.84 -7.23
N LYS A 89 -6.68 -0.01 -6.90
CA LYS A 89 -6.87 -1.47 -6.85
C LYS A 89 -6.74 -1.99 -5.42
N THR A 90 -7.80 -2.57 -4.87
CA THR A 90 -7.73 -3.27 -3.58
C THR A 90 -7.00 -4.61 -3.76
N VAL A 91 -5.91 -4.81 -3.02
CA VAL A 91 -5.12 -6.05 -3.04
C VAL A 91 -5.40 -6.94 -1.84
N LEU A 92 -5.86 -6.36 -0.73
CA LEU A 92 -6.12 -7.09 0.50
C LEU A 92 -7.30 -6.47 1.24
N ASN A 93 -8.21 -7.31 1.73
CA ASN A 93 -9.32 -6.90 2.60
C ASN A 93 -9.62 -8.03 3.59
N LYS A 94 -9.23 -7.86 4.86
CA LYS A 94 -9.42 -8.87 5.90
C LYS A 94 -9.77 -8.23 7.24
N LYS A 95 -10.38 -9.02 8.11
CA LYS A 95 -10.48 -8.69 9.53
C LYS A 95 -9.09 -8.78 10.18
N PHE A 96 -8.89 -8.01 11.24
CA PHE A 96 -7.64 -8.02 11.99
C PHE A 96 -7.93 -7.80 13.47
N ASP A 97 -6.99 -8.26 14.28
CA ASP A 97 -6.97 -8.04 15.72
C ASP A 97 -5.68 -7.30 16.11
N ALA A 98 -5.62 -6.75 17.32
CA ALA A 98 -4.40 -6.18 17.89
C ALA A 98 -3.25 -7.20 17.81
N ASN A 99 -2.03 -6.72 17.57
CA ASN A 99 -0.82 -7.51 17.31
C ASN A 99 -0.82 -8.36 16.03
N THR A 100 -1.82 -8.24 15.17
CA THR A 100 -1.76 -8.87 13.84
C THR A 100 -0.58 -8.29 13.05
N VAL A 101 0.23 -9.18 12.50
CA VAL A 101 1.28 -8.84 11.53
C VAL A 101 0.77 -9.15 10.13
N LEU A 102 0.67 -8.11 9.29
CA LEU A 102 0.33 -8.20 7.89
C LEU A 102 1.61 -8.12 7.06
N LYS A 103 1.94 -9.22 6.37
CA LYS A 103 3.00 -9.25 5.36
C LYS A 103 2.37 -8.95 4.00
N LEU A 104 2.81 -7.86 3.39
CA LEU A 104 2.44 -7.46 2.03
C LEU A 104 3.64 -7.67 1.12
N ASP A 105 3.36 -8.26 -0.04
CA ASP A 105 4.32 -8.50 -1.11
C ASP A 105 4.34 -7.26 -2.03
N LEU A 106 5.50 -6.59 -2.12
CA LEU A 106 5.67 -5.36 -2.92
C LEU A 106 6.34 -5.60 -4.29
N GLY A 107 6.93 -6.77 -4.50
CA GLY A 107 7.69 -7.08 -5.73
C GLY A 107 9.18 -6.73 -5.67
N PHE A 108 9.81 -6.69 -6.84
CA PHE A 108 11.23 -6.37 -6.99
C PHE A 108 11.47 -4.86 -6.85
N THR A 109 12.56 -4.45 -6.20
CA THR A 109 12.86 -3.02 -5.97
C THR A 109 13.01 -2.24 -7.27
N ASP A 110 13.58 -2.85 -8.29
CA ASP A 110 13.75 -2.23 -9.61
C ASP A 110 12.39 -1.92 -10.25
N ASP A 111 11.42 -2.82 -10.12
CA ASP A 111 10.08 -2.62 -10.66
C ASP A 111 9.35 -1.48 -9.93
N ILE A 112 9.61 -1.29 -8.63
CA ILE A 112 9.05 -0.19 -7.84
C ILE A 112 9.65 1.15 -8.29
N LYS A 113 10.98 1.22 -8.48
CA LYS A 113 11.69 2.42 -8.92
C LYS A 113 11.32 2.82 -10.35
N ASP A 114 11.19 1.84 -11.23
CA ASP A 114 10.81 2.03 -12.64
C ASP A 114 9.30 2.30 -12.83
N ARG A 115 8.52 2.40 -11.73
CA ARG A 115 7.06 2.60 -11.72
C ARG A 115 6.25 1.53 -12.47
N VAL A 116 6.87 0.38 -12.72
CA VAL A 116 6.24 -0.80 -13.32
C VAL A 116 5.36 -1.50 -12.29
N GLY A 117 5.89 -1.60 -11.07
CA GLY A 117 5.19 -2.11 -9.90
C GLY A 117 4.40 -1.03 -9.16
N PRO A 118 3.58 -1.42 -8.17
CA PRO A 118 2.90 -0.46 -7.34
C PRO A 118 3.89 0.27 -6.43
N TYR A 119 3.75 1.59 -6.37
CA TYR A 119 4.65 2.48 -5.64
C TYR A 119 3.93 3.26 -4.54
N GLU A 120 2.60 3.19 -4.49
CA GLU A 120 1.80 3.78 -3.43
C GLU A 120 0.87 2.72 -2.85
N TYR A 121 0.89 2.58 -1.53
CA TYR A 121 0.10 1.63 -0.79
C TYR A 121 -0.71 2.37 0.26
N ASN A 122 -2.02 2.37 0.08
CA ASN A 122 -2.98 2.96 1.01
C ASN A 122 -3.59 1.87 1.87
N ILE A 123 -3.29 1.90 3.17
CA ILE A 123 -3.77 0.95 4.16
C ILE A 123 -4.87 1.64 4.95
N PHE A 124 -6.12 1.26 4.71
CA PHE A 124 -7.28 1.77 5.41
C PHE A 124 -7.70 0.84 6.54
N PHE A 125 -7.94 1.40 7.71
CA PHE A 125 -8.59 0.73 8.84
C PHE A 125 -10.06 1.08 8.80
N LEU A 126 -10.91 0.07 8.74
CA LEU A 126 -12.33 0.20 8.46
C LEU A 126 -13.20 -0.30 9.62
N THR A 127 -14.39 0.27 9.73
CA THR A 127 -15.45 -0.22 10.61
C THR A 127 -16.09 -1.51 10.09
N LYS A 128 -17.02 -2.07 10.86
CA LYS A 128 -17.87 -3.19 10.44
C LYS A 128 -18.67 -2.84 9.17
N ASP A 129 -19.08 -1.58 9.05
CA ASP A 129 -19.87 -1.05 7.94
C ASP A 129 -19.01 -0.61 6.74
N LYS A 130 -17.68 -0.80 6.85
CA LYS A 130 -16.64 -0.49 5.85
C LYS A 130 -16.32 0.99 5.71
N ASP A 131 -16.74 1.81 6.66
CA ASP A 131 -16.34 3.21 6.73
C ASP A 131 -14.87 3.31 7.16
N SER A 132 -14.14 4.28 6.60
CA SER A 132 -12.71 4.42 6.86
C SER A 132 -12.48 5.25 8.12
N VAL A 133 -11.91 4.63 9.15
CA VAL A 133 -11.61 5.25 10.45
C VAL A 133 -10.25 5.95 10.42
N SER A 134 -9.25 5.27 9.87
CA SER A 134 -7.90 5.79 9.76
C SER A 134 -7.18 5.22 8.54
N LYS A 135 -6.14 5.90 8.08
CA LYS A 135 -5.30 5.47 6.97
C LYS A 135 -3.82 5.52 7.28
N VAL A 136 -3.06 4.64 6.64
CA VAL A 136 -1.60 4.72 6.56
C VAL A 136 -1.22 4.69 5.09
N ILE A 137 -0.38 5.65 4.68
CA ILE A 137 0.08 5.74 3.30
C ILE A 137 1.57 5.43 3.28
N VAL A 138 1.94 4.46 2.45
CA VAL A 138 3.34 4.13 2.17
C VAL A 138 3.59 4.48 0.71
N TYR A 139 4.53 5.39 0.49
CA TYR A 139 4.87 5.89 -0.85
C TYR A 139 6.35 5.68 -1.10
N PHE A 140 6.67 5.17 -2.28
CA PHE A 140 8.02 5.02 -2.80
C PHE A 140 8.23 6.05 -3.92
N ASP A 141 9.32 6.79 -3.85
CA ASP A 141 9.72 7.73 -4.89
C ASP A 141 10.62 7.06 -5.94
N GLU A 142 10.81 7.72 -7.09
CA GLU A 142 11.58 7.17 -8.22
C GLU A 142 13.04 6.90 -7.86
N ASP A 143 13.59 7.71 -6.96
CA ASP A 143 14.95 7.54 -6.48
C ASP A 143 15.09 6.35 -5.50
N GLY A 144 13.99 5.73 -5.09
CA GLY A 144 13.92 4.64 -4.12
C GLY A 144 13.66 5.09 -2.68
N THR A 145 13.56 6.39 -2.42
CA THR A 145 13.22 6.92 -1.10
C THR A 145 11.78 6.54 -0.74
N TYR A 146 11.53 6.12 0.49
CA TYR A 146 10.19 5.77 0.93
C TYR A 146 9.72 6.56 2.14
N PHE A 147 8.42 6.83 2.12
CA PHE A 147 7.72 7.68 3.05
C PHE A 147 6.57 6.89 3.69
N VAL A 148 6.33 7.16 4.98
CA VAL A 148 5.17 6.64 5.72
C VAL A 148 4.41 7.82 6.29
N ASN A 149 3.15 8.00 5.89
CA ASN A 149 2.33 9.17 6.20
C ASN A 149 3.07 10.50 5.90
N GLY A 150 3.79 10.53 4.77
CA GLY A 150 4.58 11.69 4.34
C GLY A 150 5.91 11.89 5.07
N GLN A 151 6.24 11.07 6.08
CA GLN A 151 7.53 11.15 6.76
C GLN A 151 8.56 10.25 6.10
N LEU A 152 9.75 10.79 5.83
CA LEU A 152 10.90 10.05 5.33
C LEU A 152 11.26 8.92 6.31
N ARG A 153 11.34 7.69 5.80
CA ARG A 153 11.72 6.52 6.60
C ARG A 153 13.00 5.84 6.15
N GLY A 154 13.35 5.97 4.87
CA GLY A 154 14.62 5.45 4.35
C GLY A 154 14.62 5.37 2.83
N LYS A 155 15.49 4.53 2.29
CA LYS A 155 15.70 4.36 0.85
C LYS A 155 15.96 2.90 0.51
N LEU A 156 15.42 2.45 -0.62
CA LEU A 156 15.60 1.11 -1.19
C LEU A 156 16.98 0.92 -1.80
#